data_AF-A0A0Q4HUW5-F1
#
_entry.id   AF-A0A0Q4HUW5-F1
#
_cell.length_a   1.000
_cell.length_b   1.000
_cell.length_c   1.000
_cell.angle_alpha   90.00
_cell.angle_beta   90.00
_cell.angle_gamma   90.00
#
_symmetry.space_group_name_H-M   'P 1'
#
loop_
_entity.id
_entity.type
_entity.pdbx_description
1 polymer ?
#
loop_
_entity_poly.entity_id
_entity_poly.type
_entity_poly.pdbx_seq_one_letter_code
_entity_poly.pdbx_strand_id
1 'polypeptide(L)'
;MGLLIALVWLTAAILLARASPRPIVHAAAAMCAGIAGTTLPDLDLWLPIGHRSGLTHSLLPLALALITRRWRPVMAGLAIGIGLHLAADAFPNAMRGFATVKLPAIGSLGVSGSYAWLGVQAVVATVTGAVLLAAALPTGLALLTALALAAIGIAYLFVTDGGWWALTVYTAFGWIAVRRRTGRHLS
;
A
#
# COMPACT_ATOMS: atom_id res chain seq x y z
N MET A 1 -5.35 -18.09 -3.04
CA MET A 1 -5.85 -17.63 -1.71
C MET A 1 -5.82 -16.11 -1.58
N GLY A 2 -4.76 -15.42 -2.03
CA GLY A 2 -4.65 -13.95 -1.95
C GLY A 2 -5.81 -13.16 -2.58
N LEU A 3 -6.32 -13.57 -3.75
CA LEU A 3 -7.46 -12.89 -4.40
C LEU A 3 -8.74 -12.87 -3.53
N LEU A 4 -9.10 -14.01 -2.94
CA LEU A 4 -10.30 -14.09 -2.09
C LEU A 4 -10.15 -13.19 -0.86
N ILE A 5 -8.96 -13.17 -0.27
CA ILE A 5 -8.62 -12.28 0.86
C ILE A 5 -8.81 -10.82 0.44
N ALA A 6 -8.21 -10.40 -0.68
CA ALA A 6 -8.34 -9.03 -1.19
C ALA A 6 -9.80 -8.63 -1.38
N LEU A 7 -10.61 -9.47 -2.02
CA LEU A 7 -12.02 -9.18 -2.32
C LEU A 7 -12.89 -9.13 -1.07
N VAL A 8 -12.71 -10.07 -0.13
CA VAL A 8 -13.48 -10.09 1.12
C VAL A 8 -13.20 -8.83 1.94
N TRP A 9 -11.92 -8.49 2.14
CA TRP A 9 -11.54 -7.32 2.92
C TRP A 9 -11.90 -6.00 2.25
N LEU A 10 -11.77 -5.91 0.92
CA LEU A 10 -12.19 -4.73 0.18
C LEU A 10 -13.71 -4.55 0.23
N THR A 11 -14.47 -5.63 0.11
CA THR A 11 -15.93 -5.59 0.23
C THR A 11 -16.33 -5.15 1.63
N ALA A 12 -15.72 -5.73 2.67
CA ALA A 12 -15.96 -5.31 4.06
C ALA A 12 -15.63 -3.82 4.27
N ALA A 13 -14.51 -3.33 3.74
CA ALA A 13 -14.13 -1.93 3.81
C ALA A 13 -15.18 -1.01 3.17
N ILE A 14 -15.66 -1.37 1.97
CA ILE A 14 -16.69 -0.60 1.25
C ILE A 14 -18.02 -0.61 2.02
N LEU A 15 -18.44 -1.77 2.53
CA LEU A 15 -19.67 -1.89 3.31
C LEU A 15 -19.61 -1.08 4.61
N LEU A 16 -18.50 -1.14 5.34
CA LEU A 16 -18.28 -0.34 6.55
C LEU A 16 -18.34 1.16 6.26
N ALA A 17 -17.60 1.62 5.23
CA ALA A 17 -17.59 3.03 4.84
C ALA A 17 -18.96 3.53 4.35
N ARG A 18 -19.82 2.65 3.83
CA ARG A 18 -21.20 3.00 3.45
C ARG A 18 -22.17 2.97 4.63
N ALA A 19 -21.97 2.07 5.59
CA ALA A 19 -22.91 1.84 6.69
C ALA A 19 -22.93 2.98 7.70
N SER A 20 -21.83 3.71 7.89
CA SER A 20 -21.78 4.80 8.87
C SER A 20 -20.76 5.87 8.51
N PRO A 21 -21.10 7.17 8.67
CA PRO A 21 -20.15 8.26 8.52
C PRO A 21 -19.26 8.46 9.76
N ARG A 22 -19.42 7.66 10.82
CA ARG A 22 -18.69 7.82 12.08
C ARG A 22 -17.18 7.59 11.84
N PRO A 23 -16.30 8.49 12.33
CA PRO A 23 -14.85 8.37 12.10
C PRO A 23 -14.25 7.02 12.50
N ILE A 24 -14.72 6.42 13.60
CA ILE A 24 -14.23 5.10 14.05
C ILE A 24 -14.56 3.97 13.07
N VAL A 25 -15.71 4.05 12.39
CA VAL A 25 -16.09 3.08 11.35
C VAL A 25 -15.24 3.29 10.10
N HIS A 26 -14.95 4.54 9.75
CA HIS A 26 -14.01 4.87 8.68
C HIS A 26 -12.58 4.40 8.97
N ALA A 27 -12.12 4.46 10.22
CA ALA A 27 -10.83 3.89 10.63
C ALA A 27 -10.81 2.37 10.43
N ALA A 28 -11.86 1.66 10.86
CA ALA A 28 -11.99 0.22 10.62
C ALA A 28 -12.04 -0.11 9.12
N ALA A 29 -12.76 0.68 8.32
CA ALA A 29 -12.78 0.54 6.87
C ALA A 29 -11.40 0.72 6.24
N ALA A 30 -10.61 1.70 6.70
CA ALA A 30 -9.24 1.89 6.26
C ALA A 30 -8.35 0.70 6.62
N MET A 31 -8.49 0.11 7.82
CA MET A 31 -7.74 -1.09 8.20
C MET A 31 -8.08 -2.29 7.31
N CYS A 32 -9.38 -2.53 7.06
CA CYS A 32 -9.82 -3.58 6.14
C CYS A 32 -9.25 -3.38 4.73
N ALA A 33 -9.31 -2.14 4.22
CA ALA A 33 -8.77 -1.81 2.91
C ALA A 33 -7.24 -1.95 2.85
N GLY A 34 -6.53 -1.66 3.94
CA GLY A 34 -5.10 -1.91 4.06
C GLY A 34 -4.74 -3.38 3.91
N ILE A 35 -5.48 -4.28 4.59
CA ILE A 35 -5.32 -5.73 4.43
C ILE A 35 -5.63 -6.17 2.99
N ALA A 36 -6.66 -5.60 2.36
CA ALA A 36 -6.93 -5.88 0.96
C ALA A 36 -5.76 -5.45 0.05
N GLY A 37 -5.19 -4.27 0.32
CA GLY A 37 -4.10 -3.70 -0.46
C GLY A 37 -2.81 -4.52 -0.43
N THR A 38 -2.57 -5.33 0.61
CA THR A 38 -1.37 -6.19 0.66
C THR A 38 -1.43 -7.39 -0.28
N THR A 39 -2.58 -7.65 -0.92
CA THR A 39 -2.77 -8.80 -1.82
C THR A 39 -3.46 -8.43 -3.13
N LEU A 40 -3.99 -7.21 -3.25
CA LEU A 40 -4.66 -6.75 -4.46
C LEU A 40 -3.75 -6.63 -5.69
N PRO A 41 -2.47 -6.20 -5.60
CA PRO A 41 -1.59 -6.13 -6.78
C PRO A 41 -1.43 -7.46 -7.52
N ASP A 42 -1.47 -8.58 -6.79
CA ASP A 42 -1.41 -9.96 -7.30
C ASP A 42 -2.67 -10.39 -8.07
N LEU A 43 -3.67 -9.51 -8.26
CA LEU A 43 -4.80 -9.78 -9.14
C LEU A 43 -4.33 -10.09 -10.57
N ASP A 44 -3.17 -9.58 -10.97
CA ASP A 44 -2.58 -9.83 -12.28
C ASP A 44 -2.24 -11.31 -12.54
N LEU A 45 -2.05 -12.13 -11.51
CA LEU A 45 -1.88 -13.58 -11.61
C LEU A 45 -3.11 -14.27 -12.21
N TRP A 46 -4.27 -13.63 -12.11
CA TRP A 46 -5.55 -14.14 -12.57
C TRP A 46 -6.03 -13.49 -13.86
N LEU A 47 -5.28 -12.50 -14.35
CA LEU A 47 -5.59 -11.74 -15.55
C LEU A 47 -4.58 -12.08 -16.64
N PRO A 48 -4.95 -12.01 -17.93
CA PRO A 48 -4.04 -12.28 -19.05
C PRO A 48 -3.05 -11.11 -19.30
N ILE A 49 -2.60 -10.44 -18.24
CA ILE A 49 -1.69 -9.28 -18.25
C ILE A 49 -0.29 -9.63 -17.75
N GLY A 50 -0.09 -10.86 -17.24
CA GLY A 50 1.19 -11.39 -16.78
C GLY A 50 1.53 -10.99 -15.34
N HIS A 51 2.39 -11.80 -14.71
CA HIS A 51 2.88 -11.55 -13.34
C HIS A 51 3.61 -10.21 -13.24
N ARG A 52 3.33 -9.44 -12.18
CA ARG A 52 3.86 -8.09 -11.92
C ARG A 52 3.52 -7.09 -13.03
N SER A 53 2.24 -6.99 -13.34
CA SER A 53 1.70 -5.97 -14.24
C SER A 53 1.87 -4.59 -13.64
N GLY A 54 2.47 -3.67 -14.39
CA GLY A 54 2.56 -2.26 -13.98
C GLY A 54 1.19 -1.60 -13.81
N LEU A 55 0.10 -2.20 -14.31
CA LEU A 55 -1.26 -1.74 -13.99
C LEU A 55 -1.60 -2.03 -12.52
N THR A 56 -1.47 -3.27 -12.08
CA THR A 56 -1.85 -3.66 -10.71
C THR A 56 -0.79 -3.28 -9.69
N HIS A 57 0.49 -3.25 -10.11
CA HIS A 57 1.63 -2.82 -9.32
C HIS A 57 1.87 -1.31 -9.46
N SER A 58 0.80 -0.54 -9.39
CA SER A 58 0.83 0.91 -9.40
C SER A 58 -0.27 1.48 -8.51
N LEU A 59 -0.45 2.80 -8.58
CA LEU A 59 -1.57 3.50 -7.98
C LEU A 59 -2.83 3.45 -8.84
N LEU A 60 -2.79 2.81 -10.00
CA LEU A 60 -3.97 2.67 -10.85
C LEU A 60 -5.14 1.92 -10.20
N PRO A 61 -4.95 0.87 -9.36
CA PRO A 61 -6.05 0.29 -8.57
C PRO A 61 -6.71 1.32 -7.64
N LEU A 62 -5.95 2.39 -7.32
CA LEU A 62 -6.42 3.55 -6.60
C LEU A 62 -6.97 4.66 -7.50
N ALA A 63 -6.88 4.62 -8.83
CA ALA A 63 -7.35 5.73 -9.67
C ALA A 63 -8.87 5.95 -9.58
N LEU A 64 -9.63 4.92 -9.19
CA LEU A 64 -11.05 5.04 -8.81
C LEU A 64 -11.26 5.96 -7.58
N ALA A 65 -10.20 6.19 -6.79
CA ALA A 65 -10.19 7.09 -5.63
C ALA A 65 -10.45 8.55 -5.99
N LEU A 66 -10.11 8.96 -7.21
CA LEU A 66 -10.22 10.36 -7.62
C LEU A 66 -11.69 10.78 -7.85
N ILE A 67 -12.62 9.83 -7.95
CA ILE A 67 -14.00 10.09 -8.35
C ILE A 67 -14.94 10.20 -7.14
N THR A 68 -14.64 9.57 -5.99
CA THR A 68 -15.60 9.51 -4.86
C THR A 68 -14.99 9.86 -3.49
N ARG A 69 -15.20 11.11 -3.04
CA ARG A 69 -14.72 11.59 -1.72
C ARG A 69 -15.23 10.77 -0.53
N ARG A 70 -16.40 10.13 -0.64
CA ARG A 70 -16.96 9.25 0.39
C ARG A 70 -16.12 8.01 0.66
N TRP A 71 -15.23 7.60 -0.26
CA TRP A 71 -14.39 6.41 -0.10
C TRP A 71 -12.97 6.73 0.33
N ARG A 72 -12.68 7.99 0.71
CA ARG A 72 -11.36 8.41 1.17
C ARG A 72 -10.74 7.51 2.24
N PRO A 73 -11.46 7.03 3.27
CA PRO A 73 -10.89 6.09 4.24
C PRO A 73 -10.47 4.76 3.61
N VAL A 74 -11.31 4.19 2.74
CA VAL A 74 -11.01 2.94 2.01
C VAL A 74 -9.78 3.14 1.11
N MET A 75 -9.74 4.25 0.37
CA MET A 75 -8.64 4.61 -0.51
C MET A 75 -7.33 4.83 0.27
N ALA A 76 -7.41 5.45 1.45
CA ALA A 76 -6.26 5.66 2.33
C ALA A 76 -5.63 4.33 2.76
N GLY A 77 -6.46 3.42 3.28
CA GLY A 77 -6.03 2.09 3.67
C GLY A 77 -5.45 1.30 2.50
N LEU A 78 -6.18 1.25 1.38
CA LEU A 78 -5.76 0.52 0.19
C LEU A 78 -4.41 1.01 -0.35
N ALA A 79 -4.18 2.33 -0.34
CA ALA A 79 -2.93 2.91 -0.82
C ALA A 79 -1.74 2.54 0.08
N ILE A 80 -1.95 2.53 1.40
CA ILE A 80 -0.92 2.08 2.35
C ILE A 80 -0.62 0.59 2.14
N GLY A 81 -1.65 -0.25 2.02
CA GLY A 81 -1.50 -1.69 1.78
C GLY A 81 -0.75 -2.00 0.48
N ILE A 82 -1.14 -1.36 -0.62
CA ILE A 82 -0.44 -1.48 -1.91
C ILE A 82 1.01 -0.99 -1.76
N GLY A 83 1.24 0.13 -1.10
CA GLY A 83 2.58 0.65 -0.86
C GLY A 83 3.50 -0.36 -0.18
N LEU A 84 2.99 -1.04 0.86
CA LEU A 84 3.73 -2.09 1.58
C LEU A 84 4.00 -3.32 0.71
N HIS A 85 3.02 -3.75 -0.09
CA HIS A 85 3.20 -4.86 -1.03
C HIS A 85 4.30 -4.56 -2.05
N LEU A 86 4.22 -3.38 -2.70
CA LEU A 86 5.21 -2.95 -3.69
C LEU A 86 6.60 -2.75 -3.08
N ALA A 87 6.68 -2.32 -1.83
CA ALA A 87 7.94 -2.23 -1.11
C ALA A 87 8.58 -3.61 -0.91
N ALA A 88 7.81 -4.66 -0.61
CA ALA A 88 8.33 -6.03 -0.53
C ALA A 88 8.81 -6.52 -1.89
N ASP A 89 8.01 -6.29 -2.94
CA ASP A 89 8.33 -6.69 -4.30
C ASP A 89 9.55 -6.00 -4.90
N ALA A 90 9.93 -4.83 -4.37
CA ALA A 90 11.16 -4.14 -4.72
C ALA A 90 12.42 -4.85 -4.21
N PHE A 91 12.31 -5.94 -3.43
CA PHE A 91 13.43 -6.74 -2.94
C PHE A 91 13.23 -8.24 -3.20
N PRO A 92 13.00 -8.68 -4.45
CA PRO A 92 12.77 -10.09 -4.72
C PRO A 92 14.07 -10.89 -4.59
N ASN A 93 13.96 -12.20 -4.35
CA ASN A 93 15.10 -13.12 -4.33
C ASN A 93 15.91 -13.09 -5.65
N ALA A 94 15.23 -12.86 -6.79
CA ALA A 94 15.87 -12.53 -8.07
C ALA A 94 14.92 -11.73 -8.98
N MET A 95 15.36 -10.57 -9.47
CA MET A 95 14.63 -9.76 -10.45
C MET A 95 14.96 -10.22 -11.89
N ARG A 96 14.40 -11.35 -12.33
CA ARG A 96 14.60 -11.91 -13.68
C ARG A 96 13.30 -12.46 -14.26
N GLY A 97 13.19 -12.47 -15.60
CA GLY A 97 12.05 -13.08 -16.31
C GLY A 97 10.70 -12.53 -15.84
N PHE A 98 9.86 -13.40 -15.27
CA PHE A 98 8.54 -13.06 -14.73
C PHE A 98 8.55 -12.13 -13.52
N ALA A 99 9.69 -11.90 -12.88
CA ALA A 99 9.80 -10.97 -11.76
C ALA A 99 9.87 -9.50 -12.20
N THR A 100 10.13 -9.22 -13.48
CA THR A 100 10.16 -7.85 -14.02
C THR A 100 8.76 -7.31 -14.25
N VAL A 101 8.60 -6.00 -14.01
CA VAL A 101 7.34 -5.31 -14.24
C VAL A 101 7.04 -5.25 -15.74
N LYS A 102 5.81 -5.57 -16.12
CA LYS A 102 5.34 -5.54 -17.51
C LYS A 102 4.27 -4.47 -17.71
N LEU A 103 4.42 -3.68 -18.75
CA LEU A 103 3.40 -2.73 -19.19
C LEU A 103 2.59 -3.32 -20.35
N PRO A 104 1.26 -3.13 -20.37
CA PRO A 104 0.43 -3.52 -21.51
C PRO A 104 0.96 -2.88 -22.80
N ALA A 105 0.99 -3.64 -23.89
CA ALA A 105 1.47 -3.24 -25.22
C ALA A 105 2.95 -2.83 -25.33
N ILE A 106 3.68 -2.62 -24.22
CA ILE A 106 5.08 -2.16 -24.21
C ILE A 106 6.05 -3.30 -23.85
N GLY A 107 5.60 -4.27 -23.03
CA GLY A 107 6.44 -5.38 -22.59
C GLY A 107 7.16 -5.11 -21.26
N SER A 108 8.28 -5.79 -21.03
CA SER A 108 9.03 -5.71 -19.76
C SER A 108 9.79 -4.38 -19.64
N LEU A 109 9.79 -3.78 -18.45
CA LEU A 109 10.62 -2.63 -18.10
C LEU A 109 12.10 -2.97 -17.87
N GLY A 110 12.48 -4.24 -17.97
CA GLY A 110 13.80 -4.72 -17.58
C GLY A 110 14.06 -4.59 -16.07
N VAL A 111 15.25 -4.98 -15.63
CA VAL A 111 15.57 -5.07 -14.18
C VAL A 111 15.55 -3.70 -13.50
N SER A 112 16.32 -2.74 -14.01
CA SER A 112 16.43 -1.40 -13.43
C SER A 112 15.11 -0.64 -13.47
N GLY A 113 14.37 -0.75 -14.58
CA GLY A 113 13.05 -0.14 -14.72
C GLY A 113 12.04 -0.73 -13.75
N SER A 114 12.11 -2.04 -13.46
CA SER A 114 11.23 -2.69 -12.48
C SER A 114 11.49 -2.21 -11.05
N TYR A 115 12.75 -2.09 -10.63
CA TYR A 115 13.09 -1.55 -9.31
C TYR A 115 12.63 -0.10 -9.16
N ALA A 116 12.89 0.73 -10.18
CA ALA A 116 12.47 2.13 -10.17
C ALA A 116 10.94 2.25 -10.09
N TRP A 117 10.23 1.46 -10.89
CA TRP A 117 8.76 1.44 -10.89
C TRP A 117 8.20 1.05 -9.52
N LEU A 118 8.60 -0.10 -8.98
CA LEU A 118 8.10 -0.59 -7.70
C LEU A 118 8.44 0.36 -6.55
N GLY A 119 9.68 0.85 -6.49
CA GLY A 119 10.12 1.78 -5.45
C GLY A 119 9.36 3.11 -5.49
N VAL A 120 9.23 3.72 -6.67
CA VAL A 120 8.46 4.97 -6.83
C VAL A 120 7.00 4.74 -6.47
N GLN A 121 6.38 3.69 -7.00
CA GLN A 121 4.98 3.39 -6.73
C GLN A 121 4.72 3.08 -5.25
N ALA A 122 5.62 2.38 -4.56
CA ALA A 122 5.54 2.13 -3.13
C ALA A 122 5.54 3.44 -2.32
N VAL A 123 6.45 4.37 -2.64
CA VAL A 123 6.54 5.68 -1.97
C VAL A 123 5.29 6.51 -2.25
N VAL A 124 4.90 6.67 -3.52
CA VAL A 124 3.75 7.50 -3.89
C VAL A 124 2.47 6.93 -3.28
N ALA A 125 2.30 5.61 -3.25
CA ALA A 125 1.14 4.97 -2.64
C ALA A 125 1.09 5.18 -1.12
N THR A 126 2.21 4.95 -0.43
CA THR A 126 2.31 5.14 1.02
C THR A 126 2.02 6.60 1.42
N VAL A 127 2.61 7.56 0.72
CA VAL A 127 2.41 9.01 0.98
C VAL A 127 0.97 9.41 0.68
N THR A 128 0.43 8.99 -0.46
CA THR A 128 -0.96 9.27 -0.84
C THR A 128 -1.93 8.72 0.19
N GLY A 129 -1.71 7.49 0.65
CA GLY A 129 -2.50 6.87 1.71
C GLY A 129 -2.44 7.62 3.03
N ALA A 130 -1.26 8.05 3.46
CA ALA A 130 -1.09 8.88 4.66
C ALA A 130 -1.81 10.23 4.56
N VAL A 131 -1.69 10.91 3.41
CA VAL A 131 -2.39 12.18 3.15
C VAL A 131 -3.91 12.00 3.14
N LEU A 132 -4.41 10.94 2.50
CA LEU A 132 -5.84 10.63 2.48
C LEU A 132 -6.35 10.27 3.87
N LEU A 133 -5.58 9.53 4.67
CA LEU A 133 -5.94 9.15 6.04
C LEU A 133 -6.06 10.39 6.93
N ALA A 134 -5.07 11.28 6.87
CA ALA A 134 -5.06 12.54 7.62
C ALA A 134 -6.22 13.46 7.19
N ALA A 135 -6.59 13.44 5.91
CA ALA A 135 -7.73 14.21 5.41
C ALA A 135 -9.11 13.58 5.72
N ALA A 136 -9.15 12.30 6.09
CA ALA A 136 -10.40 11.55 6.28
C ALA A 136 -10.79 11.34 7.75
N LEU A 137 -9.85 11.47 8.69
CA LEU A 137 -10.05 11.18 10.10
C LEU A 137 -9.55 12.31 11.02
N PRO A 138 -10.14 12.48 12.22
CA PRO A 138 -9.57 13.34 13.25
C PRO A 138 -8.12 12.92 13.58
N THR A 139 -7.23 13.88 13.83
CA THR A 139 -5.78 13.66 13.97
C THR A 139 -5.42 12.49 14.89
N GLY A 140 -5.99 12.42 16.10
CA GLY A 140 -5.70 11.32 17.04
C GLY A 140 -6.08 9.95 16.47
N LEU A 141 -7.24 9.85 15.82
CA LEU A 141 -7.70 8.62 15.21
C LEU A 141 -6.92 8.28 13.94
N ALA A 142 -6.52 9.28 13.15
CA ALA A 142 -5.64 9.09 11.98
C ALA A 142 -4.30 8.49 12.40
N LEU A 143 -3.70 8.99 13.48
CA LEU A 143 -2.44 8.47 14.02
C LEU A 143 -2.60 7.04 14.54
N LEU A 144 -3.64 6.76 15.33
CA LEU A 144 -3.91 5.40 15.81
C LEU A 144 -4.13 4.42 14.65
N THR A 145 -4.87 4.86 13.62
CA THR A 145 -5.13 4.04 12.42
C THR A 145 -3.84 3.81 11.62
N ALA A 146 -2.99 4.83 11.49
CA ALA A 146 -1.69 4.69 10.84
C ALA A 146 -0.78 3.71 11.59
N LEU A 147 -0.76 3.75 12.92
CA LEU A 147 -0.02 2.79 13.75
C LEU A 147 -0.56 1.37 13.59
N ALA A 148 -1.89 1.20 13.56
CA ALA A 148 -2.50 -0.10 13.34
C ALA A 148 -2.18 -0.66 11.94
N LEU A 149 -2.25 0.18 10.90
CA LEU A 149 -1.86 -0.18 9.53
C LEU A 149 -0.36 -0.50 9.44
N ALA A 150 0.49 0.22 10.16
CA ALA A 150 1.92 -0.10 10.25
C ALA A 150 2.14 -1.47 10.92
N ALA A 151 1.43 -1.78 12.00
CA ALA A 151 1.51 -3.09 12.65
C ALA A 151 1.05 -4.23 11.72
N ILE A 152 -0.06 -4.04 10.99
CA ILE A 152 -0.53 -4.97 9.96
C ILE A 152 0.54 -5.14 8.86
N GLY A 153 1.10 -4.03 8.39
CA GLY A 153 2.16 -4.02 7.38
C GLY A 153 3.41 -4.75 7.84
N ILE A 154 3.83 -4.55 9.08
CA ILE A 154 4.94 -5.28 9.69
C ILE A 154 4.64 -6.77 9.68
N ALA A 155 3.49 -7.18 10.23
CA ALA A 155 3.09 -8.59 10.27
C ALA A 155 3.07 -9.24 8.87
N TYR A 156 2.58 -8.50 7.86
CA TYR A 156 2.63 -8.92 6.46
C TYR A 156 4.07 -9.08 5.95
N LEU A 157 4.93 -8.08 6.16
CA LEU A 157 6.32 -8.11 5.67
C LEU A 157 7.17 -9.20 6.35
N PHE A 158 6.84 -9.59 7.58
CA PHE A 158 7.51 -10.71 8.26
C PHE A 158 7.35 -12.05 7.55
N VAL A 159 6.26 -12.23 6.80
CA VAL A 159 5.93 -13.50 6.11
C VAL A 159 6.01 -13.39 4.59
N THR A 160 6.49 -12.25 4.07
CA THR A 160 6.57 -11.96 2.63
C THR A 160 8.03 -11.96 2.19
N ASP A 161 8.31 -12.59 1.04
CA ASP A 161 9.62 -12.53 0.40
C ASP A 161 10.03 -11.07 0.13
N GLY A 162 11.28 -10.72 0.48
CA GLY A 162 11.77 -9.34 0.38
C GLY A 162 11.31 -8.41 1.51
N GLY A 163 10.37 -8.84 2.36
CA GLY A 163 9.79 -8.01 3.41
C GLY A 163 10.78 -7.54 4.48
N TRP A 164 11.78 -8.35 4.81
CA TRP A 164 12.86 -7.96 5.75
C TRP A 164 13.71 -6.77 5.24
N TRP A 165 13.95 -6.70 3.93
CA TRP A 165 14.66 -5.57 3.33
C TRP A 165 13.79 -4.31 3.34
N ALA A 166 12.51 -4.46 2.99
CA ALA A 166 11.54 -3.37 3.09
C ALA A 166 11.44 -2.83 4.53
N LEU A 167 11.35 -3.71 5.54
CA LEU A 167 11.34 -3.33 6.95
C LEU A 167 12.60 -2.54 7.32
N THR A 168 13.78 -3.02 6.92
CA THR A 168 15.05 -2.32 7.17
C THR A 168 15.02 -0.90 6.62
N VAL A 169 14.55 -0.72 5.38
CA VAL A 169 14.42 0.59 4.73
C VAL A 169 13.43 1.48 5.47
N TYR A 170 12.23 0.98 5.79
CA TYR A 170 11.23 1.74 6.54
C TYR A 170 11.72 2.16 7.93
N THR A 171 12.40 1.26 8.66
CA THR A 171 12.99 1.56 9.98
C THR A 171 14.07 2.63 9.86
N ALA A 172 14.95 2.55 8.86
CA ALA A 172 16.00 3.55 8.64
C ALA A 172 15.40 4.94 8.35
N PHE A 173 14.39 5.03 7.47
CA PHE A 173 13.71 6.29 7.18
C PHE A 173 12.96 6.83 8.40
N GLY A 174 12.23 5.98 9.13
CA GLY A 174 11.54 6.36 10.36
C GLY A 174 12.50 6.92 11.41
N TRP A 175 13.64 6.26 11.61
CA TRP A 175 14.68 6.71 12.52
C TRP A 175 15.24 8.09 12.16
N ILE A 176 15.58 8.31 10.87
CA ILE A 176 16.08 9.59 10.38
C ILE A 176 15.03 10.69 10.59
N ALA A 177 13.76 10.39 10.30
CA ALA A 177 12.66 11.34 10.47
C ALA A 177 12.48 11.76 11.94
N VAL A 178 12.56 10.83 12.88
CA VAL A 178 12.48 11.12 14.32
C VAL A 178 13.67 11.98 14.76
N ARG A 179 14.90 11.60 14.41
CA ARG A 179 16.11 12.34 14.81
C ARG A 179 16.12 13.78 14.31
N ARG A 180 15.67 14.02 13.08
CA ARG A 180 15.60 15.39 12.52
C ARG A 180 14.59 16.27 13.24
N ARG A 181 13.54 15.71 13.83
CA ARG A 181 12.56 16.49 14.63
C ARG A 181 13.14 16.87 15.99
N THR A 182 13.79 15.95 16.68
CA THR A 182 14.41 16.23 17.98
C THR A 182 15.48 17.32 17.87
N GLY A 183 16.27 17.33 16.80
CA GLY A 183 17.28 18.37 16.57
C GLY A 183 16.73 19.78 16.32
N ARG A 184 15.49 19.92 15.83
CA ARG A 184 14.84 21.22 15.59
C ARG A 184 14.17 21.83 16.83
N HIS A 185 13.93 21.03 17.86
CA HIS A 185 13.38 21.52 19.14
C HIS A 185 14.47 21.93 20.14
N LEU A 186 15.74 21.70 19.81
CA LEU A 186 16.90 22.00 20.65
C LEU A 186 17.77 23.15 20.09
N SER A 187 17.32 23.81 19.02
CA SER A 187 17.93 24.98 18.36
C SER A 187 16.98 26.16 18.42
#